data_AF-A0A9X5X9C7-F1
#
_entry.id   AF-A0A9X5X9C7-F1
#
_cell.length_a   1.000
_cell.length_b   1.000
_cell.length_c   1.000
_cell.angle_alpha   90.00
_cell.angle_beta   90.00
_cell.angle_gamma   90.00
#
_symmetry.space_group_name_H-M   'P 1'
#
loop_
_entity.id
_entity.type
_entity.pdbx_description
1 polymer ?
#
loop_
_entity_poly.entity_id
_entity_poly.type
_entity_poly.pdbx_seq_one_letter_code
_entity_poly.pdbx_strand_id
1 'polypeptide(L)'
;MAGVTQMTDRRLSLPPLLTRMRQRSSGLGASLLGGALAAGLGLGSFAVLVMMLWISSPYPDSGPSGSLHVAAALWLLAHGVELVRTETLSGLPMPVGVTP
;
A
#
# COMPACT_ATOMS: atom_id res chain seq x y z
N MET A 1 -55.57 38.71 9.00
CA MET A 1 -54.14 38.59 9.35
C MET A 1 -53.66 37.24 8.85
N ALA A 2 -53.11 37.20 7.63
CA ALA A 2 -52.67 35.96 6.99
C ALA A 2 -51.24 35.62 7.45
N GLY A 3 -51.11 34.55 8.23
CA GLY A 3 -49.81 34.00 8.60
C GLY A 3 -49.14 33.38 7.37
N VAL A 4 -48.17 34.09 6.80
CA VAL A 4 -47.29 33.57 5.76
C VAL A 4 -46.29 32.63 6.44
N THR A 5 -46.60 31.33 6.46
CA THR A 5 -45.63 30.30 6.85
C THR A 5 -44.57 30.17 5.77
N GLN A 6 -43.45 30.85 5.99
CA GLN A 6 -42.21 30.72 5.23
C GLN A 6 -41.62 29.31 5.48
N MET A 7 -42.00 28.37 4.63
CA MET A 7 -41.59 26.96 4.65
C MET A 7 -40.53 26.71 3.55
N THR A 8 -39.43 27.46 3.58
CA THR A 8 -38.38 27.39 2.54
C THR A 8 -37.00 27.66 3.12
N ASP A 9 -36.41 26.68 3.82
CA ASP A 9 -34.94 26.65 3.96
C ASP A 9 -34.31 25.28 4.32
N ARG A 10 -35.06 24.17 4.23
CA ARG A 10 -34.53 22.84 4.59
C ARG A 10 -34.22 21.91 3.42
N ARG A 11 -34.55 22.30 2.19
CA ARG A 11 -34.38 21.45 1.00
C ARG A 11 -33.19 21.79 0.09
N LEU A 12 -32.52 22.93 0.30
CA LEU A 12 -31.43 23.37 -0.58
C LEU A 12 -30.01 22.92 -0.17
N SER A 13 -29.79 22.40 1.05
CA SER A 13 -28.42 22.09 1.52
C SER A 13 -28.07 20.60 1.69
N LEU A 14 -29.03 19.69 1.65
CA LEU A 14 -28.76 18.24 1.73
C LEU A 14 -28.21 17.65 0.42
N PRO A 15 -28.77 17.97 -0.78
CA PRO A 15 -28.24 17.46 -2.04
C PRO A 15 -26.76 17.82 -2.32
N PRO A 16 -26.30 19.08 -2.12
CA PRO A 16 -24.92 19.46 -2.42
C PRO A 16 -23.89 18.92 -1.40
N LEU A 17 -24.29 18.70 -0.15
CA LEU A 17 -23.42 18.06 0.84
C LEU A 17 -23.23 16.57 0.54
N LEU A 18 -24.30 15.86 0.17
CA LEU A 18 -24.22 14.45 -0.20
C LEU A 18 -23.39 14.23 -1.47
N THR A 19 -23.51 15.09 -2.48
CA THR A 19 -22.65 15.01 -3.68
C THR A 19 -21.20 15.33 -3.36
N ARG A 20 -20.92 16.33 -2.53
CA ARG A 20 -19.55 16.64 -2.07
C ARG A 20 -18.94 15.51 -1.26
N MET A 21 -19.69 14.90 -0.34
CA MET A 21 -19.22 13.74 0.42
C MET A 21 -19.00 12.51 -0.48
N ARG A 22 -19.89 12.27 -1.45
CA ARG A 22 -19.74 11.17 -2.42
C ARG A 22 -18.59 11.38 -3.40
N GLN A 23 -18.32 12.61 -3.81
CA GLN A 23 -17.18 12.94 -4.66
C GLN A 23 -15.87 12.83 -3.88
N ARG A 24 -15.85 13.22 -2.60
CA ARG A 24 -14.71 13.01 -1.71
C ARG A 24 -14.47 11.54 -1.41
N SER A 25 -15.52 10.74 -1.14
CA SER A 25 -15.38 9.30 -0.93
C SER A 25 -15.01 8.54 -2.20
N SER A 26 -15.54 8.94 -3.36
CA SER A 26 -15.13 8.42 -4.67
C SER A 26 -13.67 8.80 -4.99
N GLY A 27 -13.24 10.02 -4.65
CA GLY A 27 -11.85 10.45 -4.76
C GLY A 27 -10.92 9.70 -3.82
N LEU A 28 -11.37 9.36 -2.61
CA LEU A 28 -10.64 8.47 -1.70
C LEU A 28 -10.53 7.05 -2.26
N GLY A 29 -11.63 6.49 -2.80
CA GLY A 29 -11.60 5.18 -3.45
C GLY A 29 -10.66 5.14 -4.66
N ALA A 30 -10.70 6.16 -5.51
CA ALA A 30 -9.84 6.26 -6.68
C ALA A 30 -8.36 6.47 -6.31
N SER A 31 -8.06 7.28 -5.29
CA SER A 31 -6.70 7.46 -4.80
C SER A 31 -6.15 6.22 -4.09
N LEU A 32 -6.98 5.51 -3.33
CA LEU A 32 -6.62 4.21 -2.75
C LEU A 32 -6.34 3.17 -3.82
N LEU A 33 -7.18 3.09 -4.86
CA LEU A 33 -6.97 2.20 -6.00
C LEU A 33 -5.68 2.57 -6.76
N GLY A 34 -5.44 3.85 -6.99
CA GLY A 34 -4.20 4.34 -7.60
C GLY A 34 -2.97 4.01 -6.75
N GLY A 35 -3.06 4.17 -5.43
CA GLY A 35 -2.00 3.80 -4.49
C GLY A 35 -1.74 2.29 -4.46
N ALA A 36 -2.79 1.48 -4.44
CA ALA A 36 -2.67 0.02 -4.49
C ALA A 36 -2.04 -0.46 -5.81
N LEU A 37 -2.45 0.14 -6.94
CA LEU A 37 -1.84 -0.14 -8.24
C LEU A 37 -0.36 0.27 -8.27
N ALA A 38 -0.03 1.47 -7.77
CA ALA A 38 1.35 1.94 -7.72
C ALA A 38 2.23 1.03 -6.83
N ALA A 39 1.73 0.66 -5.65
CA ALA A 39 2.41 -0.25 -4.73
C ALA A 39 2.59 -1.65 -5.37
N GLY A 40 1.54 -2.19 -5.97
CA GLY A 40 1.56 -3.47 -6.66
C GLY A 40 2.51 -3.50 -7.86
N LEU A 41 2.54 -2.44 -8.67
CA LEU A 41 3.47 -2.30 -9.81
C LEU A 41 4.91 -2.18 -9.34
N GLY A 42 5.17 -1.45 -8.25
CA GLY A 42 6.49 -1.37 -7.65
C GLY A 42 6.96 -2.74 -7.15
N LEU A 43 6.12 -3.44 -6.37
CA LEU A 43 6.44 -4.77 -5.85
C LEU A 43 6.61 -5.80 -6.98
N GLY A 44 5.71 -5.78 -7.97
CA GLY A 44 5.76 -6.64 -9.14
C GLY A 44 7.03 -6.45 -9.95
N SER A 45 7.49 -5.20 -10.10
CA SER A 45 8.74 -4.89 -10.81
C SER A 45 9.96 -5.48 -10.10
N PHE A 46 10.06 -5.35 -8.77
CA PHE A 46 11.11 -6.02 -7.99
C PHE A 46 11.00 -7.55 -8.06
N ALA A 47 9.78 -8.09 -7.97
CA ALA A 47 9.55 -9.53 -8.06
C ALA A 47 10.03 -10.11 -9.39
N VAL A 48 9.72 -9.44 -10.52
CA VAL A 48 10.18 -9.89 -11.85
C VAL A 48 11.71 -9.87 -11.96
N LEU A 49 12.37 -8.80 -11.50
CA LEU A 49 13.84 -8.70 -11.54
C LEU A 49 14.51 -9.78 -10.70
N VAL A 50 14.04 -9.99 -9.46
CA VAL A 50 14.61 -10.99 -8.55
C VAL A 50 14.30 -12.41 -9.04
N MET A 51 13.11 -12.68 -9.55
CA MET A 51 12.79 -13.96 -10.21
C MET A 51 13.72 -14.23 -11.40
N MET A 52 13.94 -13.23 -12.27
CA MET A 52 14.80 -13.40 -13.44
C MET A 52 16.23 -13.73 -13.03
N LEU A 53 16.77 -13.03 -12.03
CA LEU A 53 18.09 -13.30 -11.46
C LEU A 53 18.16 -14.69 -10.81
N TRP A 54 17.11 -15.09 -10.09
CA TRP A 54 17.03 -16.40 -9.46
C TRP A 54 17.00 -17.54 -10.49
N ILE A 55 16.18 -17.42 -11.54
CA ILE A 55 16.07 -18.42 -12.62
C ILE A 55 17.39 -18.55 -13.38
N SER A 56 18.10 -17.45 -13.58
CA SER A 56 19.39 -17.44 -14.29
C SER A 56 20.58 -17.81 -13.41
N SER A 57 20.39 -17.95 -12.09
CA SER A 57 21.42 -18.43 -11.19
C SER A 57 21.71 -19.92 -11.48
N PRO A 58 22.99 -20.31 -11.64
CA PRO A 58 23.37 -21.70 -11.88
C PRO A 58 23.07 -22.65 -10.71
N TYR A 59 22.88 -22.09 -9.50
CA TYR A 59 22.51 -22.84 -8.29
C TYR A 59 21.43 -22.06 -7.51
N PRO A 60 20.15 -22.18 -7.88
CA PRO A 60 19.06 -21.56 -7.16
C PRO A 60 18.78 -22.33 -5.87
N ASP A 61 19.30 -21.84 -4.76
CA ASP A 61 19.22 -22.43 -3.42
C ASP A 61 17.94 -22.04 -2.67
N SER A 62 17.45 -20.82 -2.89
CA SER A 62 16.40 -20.19 -2.06
C SER A 62 14.96 -20.52 -2.48
N GLY A 63 14.76 -21.29 -3.56
CA GLY A 63 13.43 -21.56 -4.13
C GLY A 63 12.66 -20.29 -4.56
N PRO A 64 11.43 -20.45 -5.12
CA PRO A 64 10.58 -19.31 -5.52
C PRO A 64 10.12 -18.44 -4.35
N SER A 65 9.85 -19.07 -3.19
CA SER A 65 9.37 -18.37 -2.00
C SER A 65 10.44 -17.47 -1.38
N GLY A 66 11.70 -17.94 -1.29
CA GLY A 66 12.79 -17.13 -0.75
C GLY A 66 13.11 -15.92 -1.63
N SER A 67 13.01 -16.09 -2.95
CA SER A 67 13.25 -15.00 -3.90
C SER A 67 12.10 -13.98 -3.94
N LEU A 68 10.84 -14.40 -3.76
CA LEU A 68 9.73 -13.46 -3.49
C LEU A 68 9.90 -12.70 -2.17
N HIS A 69 10.43 -13.36 -1.14
CA HIS A 69 10.73 -12.72 0.14
C HIS A 69 11.79 -11.62 -0.01
N VAL A 70 12.87 -11.89 -0.78
CA VAL A 70 13.89 -10.88 -1.11
C VAL A 70 13.29 -9.72 -1.89
N ALA A 71 12.42 -9.98 -2.88
CA ALA A 71 11.76 -8.91 -3.62
C ALA A 71 10.88 -8.01 -2.73
N ALA A 72 10.11 -8.61 -1.82
CA ALA A 72 9.32 -7.87 -0.84
C ALA A 72 10.20 -7.05 0.10
N ALA A 73 11.31 -7.62 0.60
CA ALA A 73 12.27 -6.92 1.44
C ALA A 73 12.89 -5.71 0.73
N LEU A 74 13.33 -5.86 -0.52
CA LEU A 74 13.87 -4.76 -1.33
C LEU A 74 12.84 -3.66 -1.57
N TRP A 75 11.59 -4.04 -1.89
CA TRP A 75 10.51 -3.09 -2.10
C TRP A 75 10.19 -2.30 -0.81
N LEU A 76 10.12 -2.97 0.34
CA LEU A 76 9.90 -2.34 1.65
C LEU A 76 11.05 -1.41 2.02
N LEU A 77 12.30 -1.84 1.82
CA LEU A 77 13.48 -1.03 2.07
C LEU A 77 13.51 0.23 1.19
N ALA A 78 13.15 0.09 -0.09
CA ALA A 78 13.03 1.22 -1.02
C ALA A 78 11.95 2.23 -0.60
N HIS A 79 10.91 1.77 0.13
CA HIS A 79 9.89 2.61 0.74
C HIS A 79 10.28 3.16 2.13
N GLY A 80 11.48 2.84 2.63
CA GLY A 80 11.99 3.30 3.92
C GLY A 80 11.52 2.49 5.13
N VAL A 81 11.00 1.28 4.91
CA VAL A 81 10.58 0.38 6.00
C VAL A 81 11.81 -0.31 6.59
N GLU A 82 11.93 -0.27 7.92
CA GLU A 82 12.98 -0.97 8.64
C GLU A 82 12.73 -2.49 8.61
N LEU A 83 13.75 -3.23 8.19
CA LEU A 83 13.72 -4.69 8.13
C LEU A 83 14.37 -5.29 9.38
N VAL A 84 13.83 -6.41 9.83
CA VAL A 84 14.28 -7.12 11.02
C VAL A 84 14.66 -8.55 10.63
N ARG A 85 15.83 -9.00 11.07
CA ARG A 85 16.25 -10.41 11.01
C ARG A 85 15.59 -11.17 12.15
N THR A 86 14.79 -12.17 11.82
CA THR A 86 14.12 -13.04 12.80
C THR A 86 15.00 -14.22 13.21
N GLU A 87 15.83 -14.72 12.30
CA GLU A 87 16.74 -15.86 12.52
C GLU A 87 18.11 -15.39 13.04
N THR A 88 18.16 -14.81 14.24
CA THR A 88 19.43 -14.42 14.87
C THR A 88 19.95 -15.51 15.81
N LEU A 89 21.27 -15.54 16.04
CA LEU A 89 21.90 -16.47 17.00
C LEU A 89 21.38 -16.31 18.43
N SER A 90 20.84 -15.13 18.75
CA SER A 90 20.24 -14.84 20.06
C SER A 90 18.77 -15.26 20.17
N GLY A 91 18.14 -15.66 19.05
CA GLY A 91 16.70 -15.91 18.96
C GLY A 91 15.83 -14.66 19.06
N LEU A 92 16.40 -13.47 19.28
CA LEU A 92 15.69 -12.20 19.31
C LEU A 92 15.70 -11.53 17.93
N PRO A 93 14.58 -10.93 17.50
CA PRO A 93 14.56 -10.13 16.28
C PRO A 93 15.54 -8.95 16.36
N MET A 94 16.47 -8.84 15.42
CA MET A 94 17.41 -7.70 15.33
C MET A 94 17.20 -6.89 14.05
N PRO A 95 17.33 -5.55 14.11
CA PRO A 95 17.38 -4.74 12.90
C PRO A 95 18.42 -5.23 11.88
N VAL A 96 18.10 -5.14 10.60
CA VAL A 96 19.07 -5.42 9.52
C VAL A 96 20.17 -4.37 9.48
N GLY A 97 19.90 -3.13 9.92
CA GLY A 97 20.84 -2.01 9.89
C GLY A 97 21.93 -2.00 10.97
N VAL A 98 21.86 -2.90 11.96
CA VAL A 98 22.98 -3.08 12.89
C VAL A 98 24.01 -4.01 12.27
N THR A 99 25.22 -3.50 12.06
CA THR A 99 26.38 -4.34 11.71
C THR A 99 26.54 -5.45 12.74
N PRO A 100 26.78 -6.69 12.30
CA PRO A 100 26.79 -7.88 13.15
C PRO A 100 27.86 -7.85 14.25
#